data_AF-A0A1I6MMF5-F1
#
_entry.id   AF-A0A1I6MMF5-F1
#
_cell.length_a   1.000
_cell.length_b   1.000
_cell.length_c   1.000
_cell.angle_alpha   90.00
_cell.angle_beta   90.00
_cell.angle_gamma   90.00
#
_symmetry.space_group_name_H-M   'P 1'
#
loop_
_entity.id
_entity.type
_entity.pdbx_description
1 polymer ?
#
loop_
_entity_poly.entity_id
_entity_poly.type
_entity_poly.pdbx_seq_one_letter_code
_entity_poly.pdbx_strand_id
1 'polypeptide(L)'
;MDKVEELVAVSDPGEVGRAEHNRGDRLIVHLSNIAAWLFPILMLVITSQVILRNLGHNQAWLDDLQWWIYGAAVLMGVAYAVTTDSHVRVDILYDGFPADKQTRINIFAIGWLFLPFVILSWDVTYDYALVSLRADEGSSSPNGLHNQWIIKIFMNVAFIIIAIACWFAVKRNLARLHKPVLWRQLWATFPGTFLMINLAIYYGLYIIMWLLAEEGASARDITRGPMFSELEFGNYEITYTVIAALIITPVLVLVLRALDSTRKTGA
;
A
#
# COMPACT_ATOMS: atom_id res chain seq x y z
N MET A 1 -8.35 43.44 4.84
CA MET A 1 -8.35 42.57 6.03
C MET A 1 -8.47 41.09 5.66
N ASP A 2 -8.79 40.80 4.39
CA ASP A 2 -9.08 39.46 3.86
C ASP A 2 -7.91 38.47 3.80
N LYS A 3 -6.66 38.93 3.99
CA LYS A 3 -5.47 38.04 3.93
C LYS A 3 -5.17 37.31 5.24
N VAL A 4 -5.77 37.71 6.36
CA VAL A 4 -5.47 37.12 7.68
C VAL A 4 -6.42 35.95 8.00
N GLU A 5 -7.68 36.02 7.55
CA GLU A 5 -8.64 34.91 7.69
C GLU A 5 -8.26 33.68 6.86
N GLU A 6 -7.61 33.88 5.70
CA GLU A 6 -7.10 32.79 4.86
C GLU A 6 -5.89 32.07 5.50
N LEU A 7 -5.12 32.77 6.35
CA LEU A 7 -3.98 32.21 7.11
C LEU A 7 -4.41 31.41 8.35
N VAL A 8 -5.66 31.57 8.82
CA VAL A 8 -6.21 30.93 10.04
C VAL A 8 -7.32 29.94 9.71
N ALA A 9 -7.69 29.78 8.44
CA ALA A 9 -8.50 28.65 8.03
C ALA A 9 -7.73 27.37 8.39
N VAL A 10 -8.19 26.68 9.43
CA VAL A 10 -7.80 25.29 9.71
C VAL A 10 -8.33 24.48 8.52
N SER A 11 -7.59 24.53 7.41
CA SER A 11 -7.87 23.74 6.24
C SER A 11 -7.47 22.33 6.61
N ASP A 12 -8.45 21.50 6.96
CA ASP A 12 -8.28 20.06 6.98
C ASP A 12 -7.56 19.65 5.68
N PRO A 13 -6.40 18.97 5.73
CA PRO A 13 -5.73 18.51 4.53
C PRO A 13 -6.64 17.67 3.63
N GLY A 14 -7.68 17.03 4.19
CA GLY A 14 -8.71 16.28 3.47
C GLY A 14 -9.65 17.14 2.62
N GLU A 15 -9.72 18.44 2.90
CA GLU A 15 -10.51 19.43 2.15
C GLU A 15 -9.68 20.13 1.06
N VAL A 16 -8.34 20.09 1.15
CA VAL A 16 -7.44 20.64 0.13
C VAL A 16 -7.58 19.84 -1.17
N GLY A 17 -7.93 20.51 -2.26
CA GLY A 17 -8.07 19.84 -3.58
C GLY A 17 -9.29 18.92 -3.68
N ARG A 18 -10.27 19.03 -2.78
CA ARG A 18 -11.46 18.16 -2.72
C ARG A 18 -12.25 18.08 -4.03
N ALA A 19 -12.28 19.14 -4.83
CA ALA A 19 -12.94 19.16 -6.14
C ALA A 19 -12.32 18.16 -7.13
N GLU A 20 -11.05 17.83 -6.96
CA GLU A 20 -10.30 16.91 -7.82
C GLU A 20 -10.33 15.46 -7.31
N HIS A 21 -10.89 15.23 -6.11
CA HIS A 21 -10.93 13.89 -5.51
C HIS A 21 -11.89 12.96 -6.23
N ASN A 22 -11.35 11.81 -6.61
CA ASN A 22 -12.11 10.70 -7.17
C ASN A 22 -12.99 10.06 -6.08
N ARG A 23 -13.94 9.21 -6.47
CA ARG A 23 -14.73 8.42 -5.50
C ARG A 23 -13.84 7.56 -4.58
N GLY A 24 -12.75 7.03 -5.14
CA GLY A 24 -11.75 6.24 -4.40
C GLY A 24 -10.99 7.07 -3.36
N ASP A 25 -10.52 8.25 -3.75
CA ASP A 25 -9.86 9.19 -2.83
C ASP A 25 -10.77 9.52 -1.64
N ARG A 26 -12.06 9.77 -1.90
CA ARG A 26 -13.04 10.05 -0.84
C ARG A 26 -13.20 8.88 0.13
N LEU A 27 -13.26 7.65 -0.38
CA LEU A 27 -13.35 6.45 0.47
C LEU A 27 -12.14 6.36 1.40
N ILE A 28 -10.94 6.60 0.87
CA ILE A 28 -9.70 6.48 1.64
C ILE A 28 -9.59 7.57 2.70
N VAL A 29 -9.95 8.81 2.35
CA VAL A 29 -10.05 9.91 3.31
C VAL A 29 -11.05 9.56 4.43
N HIS A 30 -12.22 9.03 4.10
CA HIS A 30 -13.19 8.61 5.12
C HIS A 30 -12.65 7.52 6.05
N LEU A 31 -12.07 6.45 5.51
CA LEU A 31 -11.47 5.38 6.30
C LEU A 31 -10.34 5.89 7.20
N SER A 32 -9.52 6.80 6.68
CA SER A 32 -8.41 7.37 7.43
C SER A 32 -8.86 8.35 8.50
N ASN A 33 -9.92 9.14 8.27
CA ASN A 33 -10.51 10.01 9.28
C ASN A 33 -11.12 9.22 10.43
N ILE A 34 -11.69 8.03 10.16
CA ILE A 34 -12.12 7.10 11.21
C ILE A 34 -10.88 6.59 11.97
N ALA A 35 -9.85 6.16 11.26
CA ALA A 35 -8.60 5.69 11.87
C ALA A 35 -7.84 6.79 12.64
N ALA A 36 -8.03 8.07 12.32
CA ALA A 36 -7.38 9.19 13.02
C ALA A 36 -7.75 9.25 14.51
N TRP A 37 -8.91 8.71 14.90
CA TRP A 37 -9.29 8.56 16.31
C TRP A 37 -8.40 7.58 17.09
N LEU A 38 -7.59 6.77 16.40
CA LEU A 38 -6.57 5.95 17.06
C LEU A 38 -5.50 6.80 17.74
N PHE A 39 -5.19 8.01 17.26
CA PHE A 39 -4.19 8.89 17.91
C PHE A 39 -4.61 9.42 19.29
N PRO A 40 -5.80 9.99 19.51
CA PRO A 40 -6.22 10.36 20.86
C PRO A 40 -6.35 9.13 21.77
N ILE A 41 -6.79 7.98 21.25
CA ILE A 41 -6.81 6.73 22.03
C ILE A 41 -5.38 6.33 22.42
N LEU A 42 -4.42 6.37 21.49
CA LEU A 42 -3.01 6.10 21.75
C LEU A 42 -2.46 7.03 22.83
N MET A 43 -2.78 8.34 22.76
CA MET A 43 -2.39 9.32 23.78
C MET A 43 -2.89 8.95 25.18
N LEU A 44 -4.15 8.49 25.28
CA LEU A 44 -4.70 8.01 26.55
C LEU A 44 -3.94 6.77 27.04
N VAL A 45 -3.69 5.79 26.17
CA VAL A 45 -2.95 4.56 26.52
C VAL A 45 -1.53 4.88 27.01
N ILE A 46 -0.79 5.75 26.30
CA ILE A 46 0.55 6.19 26.70
C ILE A 46 0.49 6.90 28.07
N THR A 47 -0.44 7.83 28.23
CA THR A 47 -0.56 8.60 29.49
C THR A 47 -0.91 7.68 30.66
N SER A 48 -1.83 6.74 30.47
CA SER A 48 -2.18 5.72 31.47
C SER A 48 -0.96 4.88 31.85
N GLN A 49 -0.17 4.42 30.87
CA GLN A 49 1.04 3.65 31.13
C GLN A 49 2.08 4.45 31.93
N VAL A 50 2.29 5.73 31.58
CA VAL A 50 3.23 6.60 32.30
C VAL A 50 2.80 6.79 33.76
N ILE A 51 1.50 7.02 34.02
CA ILE A 51 0.97 7.15 35.38
C ILE A 51 1.16 5.86 36.18
N LEU A 52 0.77 4.71 35.61
CA LEU A 52 0.89 3.42 36.27
C LEU A 52 2.36 3.08 36.57
N ARG A 53 3.26 3.34 35.61
CA ARG A 53 4.71 3.14 35.77
C ARG A 53 5.27 4.01 36.89
N ASN A 54 4.82 5.26 37.01
CA ASN A 54 5.21 6.15 38.11
C ASN A 54 4.71 5.65 39.49
N LEU A 55 3.58 4.95 39.53
CA LEU A 55 3.06 4.29 40.73
C LEU A 55 3.70 2.92 41.02
N GLY A 56 4.71 2.51 40.25
CA GLY A 56 5.40 1.23 40.41
C GLY A 56 4.73 0.04 39.69
N HIS A 57 3.69 0.27 38.90
CA HIS A 57 2.99 -0.77 38.14
C HIS A 57 3.32 -0.67 36.64
N ASN A 58 4.27 -1.46 36.15
CA ASN A 58 4.57 -1.53 34.71
C ASN A 58 3.77 -2.66 34.03
N GLN A 59 2.94 -2.32 33.04
CA GLN A 59 2.08 -3.26 32.34
C GLN A 59 2.59 -3.50 30.91
N ALA A 60 3.11 -4.68 30.61
CA ALA A 60 3.66 -4.97 29.28
C ALA A 60 2.60 -4.94 28.17
N TRP A 61 1.38 -5.40 28.43
CA TRP A 61 0.28 -5.34 27.46
C TRP A 61 -0.09 -3.90 27.06
N LEU A 62 0.12 -2.90 27.94
CA LEU A 62 -0.09 -1.50 27.58
C LEU A 62 0.99 -1.01 26.62
N ASP A 63 2.23 -1.47 26.76
CA ASP A 63 3.30 -1.14 25.79
C ASP A 63 3.02 -1.80 24.44
N ASP A 64 2.59 -3.07 24.42
CA ASP A 64 2.19 -3.76 23.19
C ASP A 64 1.01 -3.06 22.51
N LEU A 65 0.00 -2.66 23.28
CA LEU A 65 -1.18 -1.96 22.76
C LEU A 65 -0.80 -0.62 22.12
N GLN A 66 0.15 0.11 22.70
CA GLN A 66 0.67 1.35 22.12
C GLN A 66 1.26 1.10 20.73
N TRP A 67 2.10 0.07 20.58
CA TRP A 67 2.69 -0.30 19.30
C TRP A 67 1.64 -0.70 18.26
N TRP A 68 0.60 -1.44 18.67
CA TRP A 68 -0.47 -1.85 17.77
C TRP A 68 -1.28 -0.64 17.27
N ILE A 69 -1.72 0.22 18.18
CA ILE A 69 -2.52 1.40 17.83
C ILE A 69 -1.67 2.37 17.01
N TYR A 70 -0.41 2.60 17.39
CA TYR A 70 0.52 3.45 16.65
C TYR A 70 0.75 2.93 15.23
N GLY A 71 1.11 1.64 15.08
CA GLY A 71 1.32 1.02 13.78
C GLY A 71 0.08 1.11 12.89
N ALA A 72 -1.09 0.80 13.46
CA ALA A 72 -2.35 0.91 12.73
C ALA A 72 -2.67 2.34 12.28
N ALA A 73 -2.51 3.32 13.18
CA ALA A 73 -2.75 4.73 12.90
C ALA A 73 -1.79 5.28 11.82
N VAL A 74 -0.50 4.93 11.90
CA VAL A 74 0.52 5.39 10.95
C VAL A 74 0.29 4.82 9.56
N LEU A 75 -0.02 3.51 9.44
CA LEU A 75 -0.28 2.90 8.14
C LEU A 75 -1.51 3.52 7.45
N MET A 76 -2.58 3.79 8.21
CA MET A 76 -3.73 4.53 7.68
C MET A 76 -3.38 5.99 7.35
N GLY A 77 -2.53 6.63 8.17
CA GLY A 77 -2.00 7.96 7.91
C GLY A 77 -1.20 8.07 6.61
N VAL A 78 -0.49 7.01 6.22
CA VAL A 78 0.21 6.95 4.92
C VAL A 78 -0.81 6.95 3.77
N ALA A 79 -1.87 6.15 3.86
CA ALA A 79 -2.92 6.14 2.84
C ALA A 79 -3.60 7.51 2.71
N TYR A 80 -3.84 8.20 3.84
CA TYR A 80 -4.33 9.58 3.87
C TYR A 80 -3.35 10.54 3.18
N ALA A 81 -2.07 10.55 3.58
CA ALA A 81 -1.07 11.46 3.05
C ALA A 81 -0.86 11.31 1.54
N VAL A 82 -0.94 10.09 1.00
CA VAL A 82 -0.94 9.84 -0.47
C VAL A 82 -2.15 10.44 -1.14
N THR A 83 -3.29 10.35 -0.49
CA THR A 83 -4.55 10.82 -1.06
C THR A 83 -4.63 12.35 -1.02
N THR A 84 -4.19 13.00 0.05
CA THR A 84 -4.28 14.45 0.28
C THR A 84 -3.01 15.23 -0.08
N ASP A 85 -2.00 14.53 -0.59
CA ASP A 85 -0.68 15.07 -0.90
C ASP A 85 0.04 15.73 0.29
N SER A 86 -0.22 15.23 1.51
CA SER A 86 0.29 15.78 2.78
C SER A 86 1.62 15.18 3.22
N HIS A 87 2.35 14.57 2.29
CA HIS A 87 3.67 14.01 2.61
C HIS A 87 4.68 15.11 2.85
N VAL A 88 5.59 14.87 3.80
CA VAL A 88 6.76 15.73 3.98
C VAL A 88 7.68 15.52 2.78
N ARG A 89 7.85 16.58 1.99
CA ARG A 89 8.76 16.58 0.84
C ARG A 89 9.90 17.54 1.10
N VAL A 90 11.08 17.23 0.58
CA VAL A 90 12.25 18.11 0.63
C VAL A 90 12.27 18.91 -0.67
N ASP A 91 11.55 20.03 -0.69
CA ASP A 91 11.08 20.65 -1.94
C ASP A 91 11.90 21.84 -2.48
N ILE A 92 13.20 21.92 -2.20
CA ILE A 92 14.04 23.05 -2.67
C ILE A 92 14.03 23.18 -4.21
N LEU A 93 13.95 22.07 -4.94
CA LEU A 93 13.92 22.06 -6.41
C LEU A 93 12.51 21.93 -7.00
N TYR A 94 11.58 21.34 -6.25
CA TYR A 94 10.23 21.03 -6.72
C TYR A 94 9.37 22.30 -6.84
N ASP A 95 9.52 23.22 -5.89
CA ASP A 95 8.73 24.47 -5.84
C ASP A 95 8.99 25.40 -7.04
N GLY A 96 10.20 25.33 -7.62
CA GLY A 96 10.56 26.11 -8.81
C GLY A 96 10.10 25.51 -10.13
N PHE A 97 9.48 24.33 -10.13
CA PHE A 97 9.06 23.66 -11.36
C PHE A 97 7.66 24.08 -11.83
N PRO A 98 7.41 24.13 -13.16
CA PRO A 98 6.06 24.32 -13.68
C PRO A 98 5.10 23.21 -13.21
N ALA A 99 3.80 23.53 -13.08
CA ALA A 99 2.76 22.62 -12.61
C ALA A 99 2.71 21.28 -13.38
N ASP A 100 2.96 21.30 -14.69
CA ASP A 100 3.03 20.11 -15.53
C ASP A 100 4.20 19.18 -15.14
N LYS A 101 5.36 19.78 -14.85
CA LYS A 101 6.57 19.03 -14.45
C LYS A 101 6.38 18.44 -13.06
N GLN A 102 5.82 19.22 -12.13
CA GLN A 102 5.43 18.75 -10.80
C GLN A 102 4.49 17.53 -10.89
N THR A 103 3.44 17.63 -11.70
CA THR A 103 2.47 16.53 -11.90
C THR A 103 3.13 15.27 -12.48
N ARG A 104 4.04 15.42 -13.45
CA ARG A 104 4.80 14.28 -14.01
C ARG A 104 5.70 13.62 -12.97
N ILE A 105 6.35 14.42 -12.12
CA ILE A 105 7.19 13.90 -11.02
C ILE A 105 6.32 13.12 -10.04
N ASN A 106 5.13 13.63 -9.67
CA ASN A 106 4.23 12.93 -8.75
C ASN A 106 3.74 11.59 -9.33
N ILE A 107 3.40 11.56 -10.62
CA ILE A 107 3.02 10.31 -11.31
C ILE A 107 4.16 9.31 -11.26
N PHE A 108 5.39 9.75 -11.54
CA PHE A 108 6.56 8.88 -11.50
C PHE A 108 6.86 8.39 -10.08
N ALA A 109 6.92 9.28 -9.09
CA ALA A 109 7.20 8.93 -7.71
C ALA A 109 6.18 7.95 -7.13
N ILE A 110 4.89 8.21 -7.34
CA ILE A 110 3.83 7.32 -6.83
C ILE A 110 3.75 6.03 -7.65
N GLY A 111 3.74 6.12 -8.99
CA GLY A 111 3.48 4.98 -9.86
C GLY A 111 4.68 4.04 -10.07
N TRP A 112 5.89 4.58 -10.18
CA TRP A 112 7.10 3.82 -10.47
C TRP A 112 7.93 3.46 -9.24
N LEU A 113 7.83 4.24 -8.15
CA LEU A 113 8.64 3.99 -6.96
C LEU A 113 7.78 3.49 -5.80
N PHE A 114 6.76 4.26 -5.41
CA PHE A 114 6.03 3.96 -4.18
C PHE A 114 5.04 2.79 -4.32
N LEU A 115 4.24 2.75 -5.38
CA LEU A 115 3.29 1.67 -5.63
C LEU A 115 3.95 0.27 -5.69
N PRO A 116 5.03 0.02 -6.46
CA PRO A 116 5.67 -1.30 -6.43
C PRO A 116 6.27 -1.63 -5.05
N PHE A 117 6.82 -0.65 -4.33
CA PHE A 117 7.28 -0.86 -2.96
C PHE A 117 6.15 -1.30 -2.02
N VAL A 118 4.98 -0.67 -2.13
CA VAL A 118 3.79 -1.03 -1.33
C VAL A 118 3.30 -2.44 -1.67
N ILE A 119 3.31 -2.83 -2.95
CA ILE A 119 2.92 -4.18 -3.38
C ILE A 119 3.93 -5.23 -2.88
N LEU A 120 5.24 -4.95 -2.95
CA LEU A 120 6.27 -5.82 -2.37
C LEU A 120 6.09 -5.97 -0.85
N SER A 121 5.80 -4.86 -0.17
CA SER A 121 5.55 -4.88 1.27
C SER A 121 4.32 -5.71 1.62
N TRP A 122 3.25 -5.63 0.81
CA TRP A 122 2.08 -6.50 0.94
C TRP A 122 2.47 -7.97 0.79
N ASP A 123 3.22 -8.34 -0.24
CA ASP A 123 3.61 -9.72 -0.51
C ASP A 123 4.45 -10.31 0.63
N VAL A 124 5.47 -9.57 1.08
CA VAL A 124 6.30 -9.98 2.22
C VAL A 124 5.44 -10.14 3.47
N THR A 125 4.66 -9.12 3.82
CA THR A 125 3.87 -9.15 5.07
C THR A 125 2.75 -10.18 5.08
N TYR A 126 2.30 -10.65 3.91
CA TYR A 126 1.29 -11.69 3.79
C TYR A 126 1.79 -13.01 4.42
N ASP A 127 3.01 -13.44 4.07
CA ASP A 127 3.59 -14.66 4.65
C ASP A 127 3.84 -14.50 6.16
N TYR A 128 4.37 -13.34 6.59
CA TYR A 128 4.54 -13.03 8.01
C TYR A 128 3.22 -13.13 8.79
N ALA A 129 2.12 -12.64 8.24
CA ALA A 129 0.80 -12.72 8.88
C ALA A 129 0.28 -14.15 8.97
N LEU A 130 0.46 -14.96 7.92
CA LEU A 130 0.04 -16.36 7.91
C LEU A 130 0.83 -17.22 8.90
N VAL A 131 2.16 -17.05 8.94
CA VAL A 131 3.02 -17.77 9.89
C VAL A 131 2.64 -17.42 11.33
N SER A 132 2.44 -16.12 11.61
CA SER A 132 2.02 -15.63 12.92
C SER A 132 0.67 -16.19 13.37
N LEU A 133 -0.30 -16.24 12.45
CA LEU A 133 -1.64 -16.79 12.72
C LEU A 133 -1.58 -18.29 13.03
N ARG A 134 -0.81 -19.07 12.26
CA ARG A 134 -0.65 -20.51 12.49
C ARG A 134 0.09 -20.82 13.80
N ALA A 135 1.02 -19.95 14.19
CA ALA A 135 1.77 -20.07 15.43
C ALA A 135 0.98 -19.59 16.67
N ASP A 136 -0.22 -19.02 16.48
CA ASP A 136 -0.98 -18.28 17.49
C ASP A 136 -0.07 -17.33 18.30
N GLU A 137 0.68 -16.50 17.56
CA GLU A 137 1.73 -15.70 18.14
C GLU A 137 1.20 -14.71 19.18
N GLY A 138 1.82 -14.71 20.36
CA GLY A 138 1.58 -13.76 21.44
C GLY A 138 2.84 -12.99 21.79
N SER A 139 2.68 -11.96 22.61
CA SER A 139 3.79 -11.17 23.11
C SER A 139 4.82 -12.02 23.84
N SER A 140 6.10 -11.67 23.68
CA SER A 140 7.21 -12.28 24.41
C SER A 140 7.17 -11.94 25.91
N SER A 141 6.38 -10.93 26.30
CA SER A 141 6.23 -10.54 27.70
C SER A 141 5.21 -11.44 28.41
N PRO A 142 5.49 -11.93 29.64
CA PRO A 142 4.56 -12.78 30.38
C PRO A 142 3.17 -12.18 30.64
N ASN A 143 3.07 -10.85 30.66
CA ASN A 143 1.82 -10.08 30.82
C ASN A 143 1.59 -9.17 29.60
N GLY A 144 2.01 -9.62 28.40
CA GLY A 144 1.84 -8.90 27.14
C GLY A 144 0.51 -9.23 26.44
N LEU A 145 0.26 -8.58 25.32
CA LEU A 145 -0.92 -8.90 24.51
C LEU A 145 -0.77 -10.25 23.82
N HIS A 146 -1.80 -11.07 23.93
CA HIS A 146 -1.95 -12.28 23.12
C HIS A 146 -2.40 -11.91 21.71
N ASN A 147 -2.30 -12.85 20.77
CA ASN A 147 -2.81 -12.70 19.40
C ASN A 147 -2.15 -11.57 18.60
N GLN A 148 -0.82 -11.44 18.68
CA GLN A 148 -0.02 -10.50 17.88
C GLN A 148 -0.19 -10.67 16.37
N TRP A 149 -0.72 -11.80 15.92
CA TRP A 149 -1.14 -11.97 14.53
C TRP A 149 -2.19 -10.95 14.08
N ILE A 150 -3.02 -10.39 14.97
CA ILE A 150 -4.05 -9.39 14.62
C ILE A 150 -3.43 -8.16 13.96
N ILE A 151 -2.36 -7.59 14.54
CA ILE A 151 -1.71 -6.41 13.99
C ILE A 151 -0.96 -6.73 12.70
N LYS A 152 -0.42 -7.95 12.54
CA LYS A 152 0.24 -8.38 11.29
C LYS A 152 -0.76 -8.54 10.14
N ILE A 153 -1.95 -9.07 10.43
CA ILE A 153 -3.06 -9.11 9.46
C ILE A 153 -3.50 -7.68 9.11
N PHE A 154 -3.69 -6.82 10.11
CA PHE A 154 -4.04 -5.42 9.88
C PHE A 154 -3.01 -4.71 9.02
N MET A 155 -1.72 -4.92 9.29
CA MET A 155 -0.61 -4.36 8.49
C MET A 155 -0.71 -4.79 7.02
N ASN A 156 -0.97 -6.07 6.76
CA ASN A 156 -1.16 -6.57 5.41
C ASN A 156 -2.36 -5.90 4.72
N VAL A 157 -3.51 -5.81 5.40
CA VAL A 157 -4.71 -5.11 4.88
C VAL A 157 -4.43 -3.64 4.62
N ALA A 158 -3.68 -2.96 5.49
CA ALA A 158 -3.36 -1.56 5.32
C ALA A 158 -2.49 -1.31 4.07
N PHE A 159 -1.54 -2.21 3.74
CA PHE A 159 -0.80 -2.11 2.47
C PHE A 159 -1.70 -2.21 1.24
N ILE A 160 -2.78 -3.00 1.28
CA ILE A 160 -3.79 -3.03 0.21
C ILE A 160 -4.47 -1.66 0.09
N ILE A 161 -4.86 -1.06 1.21
CA ILE A 161 -5.49 0.27 1.24
C ILE A 161 -4.54 1.33 0.67
N ILE A 162 -3.25 1.30 1.04
CA ILE A 162 -2.23 2.21 0.52
C ILE A 162 -2.01 2.00 -0.99
N ALA A 163 -2.01 0.76 -1.49
CA ALA A 163 -1.88 0.48 -2.92
C ALA A 163 -3.06 1.06 -3.71
N ILE A 164 -4.28 0.94 -3.16
CA ILE A 164 -5.48 1.54 -3.72
C ILE A 164 -5.37 3.08 -3.71
N ALA A 165 -4.83 3.68 -2.63
CA ALA A 165 -4.55 5.12 -2.55
C ALA A 165 -3.60 5.59 -3.64
N CYS A 166 -2.50 4.86 -3.84
CA CYS A 166 -1.52 5.15 -4.88
C CYS A 166 -2.16 5.11 -6.28
N TRP A 167 -2.99 4.11 -6.55
CA TRP A 167 -3.69 3.99 -7.83
C TRP A 167 -4.61 5.19 -8.10
N PHE A 168 -5.43 5.58 -7.13
CA PHE A 168 -6.34 6.71 -7.29
C PHE A 168 -5.61 8.06 -7.35
N ALA A 169 -4.51 8.22 -6.60
CA ALA A 169 -3.63 9.38 -6.70
C ALA A 169 -3.00 9.49 -8.09
N VAL A 170 -2.49 8.39 -8.67
CA VAL A 170 -1.95 8.39 -10.05
C VAL A 170 -3.05 8.71 -11.06
N LYS A 171 -4.25 8.14 -10.91
CA LYS A 171 -5.39 8.45 -11.77
C LYS A 171 -5.77 9.94 -11.73
N ARG A 172 -5.79 10.55 -10.53
CA ARG A 172 -6.07 11.99 -10.34
C ARG A 172 -4.99 12.85 -10.99
N ASN A 173 -3.71 12.56 -10.75
CA ASN A 173 -2.61 13.29 -11.36
C ASN A 173 -2.57 13.13 -12.88
N LEU A 174 -2.90 11.95 -13.42
CA LEU A 174 -3.04 11.76 -14.86
C LEU A 174 -4.15 12.62 -15.45
N ALA A 175 -5.29 12.76 -14.76
CA ALA A 175 -6.42 13.57 -15.20
C ALA A 175 -6.06 15.06 -15.40
N ARG A 176 -5.07 15.57 -14.66
CA ARG A 176 -4.54 16.94 -14.83
C ARG A 176 -3.78 17.14 -16.13
N LEU A 177 -3.17 16.08 -16.69
CA LEU A 177 -2.40 16.14 -17.93
C LEU A 177 -3.21 15.66 -19.15
N HIS A 178 -3.96 14.56 -19.00
CA HIS A 178 -4.65 13.89 -20.08
C HIS A 178 -5.88 13.10 -19.59
N LYS A 179 -6.76 12.68 -20.49
CA LYS A 179 -7.86 11.76 -20.13
C LYS A 179 -7.29 10.47 -19.50
N PRO A 180 -7.72 10.08 -18.28
CA PRO A 180 -7.14 8.96 -17.54
C PRO A 180 -7.71 7.62 -18.05
N VAL A 181 -7.39 7.24 -19.28
CA VAL A 181 -7.74 5.93 -19.87
C VAL A 181 -6.92 4.80 -19.25
N LEU A 182 -7.45 3.58 -19.24
CA LEU A 182 -6.89 2.45 -18.50
C LEU A 182 -5.44 2.11 -18.92
N TRP A 183 -5.13 2.14 -20.22
CA TRP A 183 -3.77 1.84 -20.69
C TRP A 183 -2.74 2.87 -20.21
N ARG A 184 -3.13 4.15 -20.05
CA ARG A 184 -2.25 5.20 -19.50
C ARG A 184 -2.04 5.02 -18.01
N GLN A 185 -3.08 4.59 -17.29
CA GLN A 185 -2.96 4.24 -15.87
C GLN A 185 -1.97 3.10 -15.70
N LEU A 186 -2.14 2.00 -16.44
CA LEU A 186 -1.25 0.84 -16.40
C LEU A 186 0.20 1.17 -16.77
N TRP A 187 0.40 2.06 -17.76
CA TRP A 187 1.74 2.51 -18.14
C TRP A 187 2.38 3.41 -17.06
N ALA A 188 1.60 4.31 -16.47
CA ALA A 188 2.07 5.16 -15.38
C ALA A 188 2.43 4.35 -14.12
N THR A 189 1.80 3.19 -13.93
CA THR A 189 2.05 2.25 -12.83
C THR A 189 2.77 0.98 -13.30
N PHE A 190 3.55 1.06 -14.38
CA PHE A 190 4.12 -0.11 -15.04
C PHE A 190 4.86 -1.06 -14.09
N PRO A 191 5.80 -0.61 -13.23
CA PRO A 191 6.48 -1.52 -12.30
C PRO A 191 5.53 -2.21 -11.32
N GLY A 192 4.54 -1.49 -10.79
CA GLY A 192 3.54 -2.06 -9.88
C GLY A 192 2.59 -3.03 -10.57
N THR A 193 2.14 -2.73 -11.79
CA THR A 193 1.24 -3.61 -12.56
C THR A 193 1.94 -4.87 -13.02
N PHE A 194 3.18 -4.76 -13.47
CA PHE A 194 4.06 -5.89 -13.75
C PHE A 194 4.20 -6.80 -12.54
N LEU A 195 4.51 -6.23 -11.37
CA LEU A 195 4.65 -6.99 -10.13
C LEU A 195 3.32 -7.67 -9.73
N MET A 196 2.19 -6.97 -9.82
CA MET A 196 0.88 -7.57 -9.53
C MET A 196 0.54 -8.72 -10.47
N ILE A 197 0.86 -8.61 -11.76
CA ILE A 197 0.65 -9.70 -12.72
C ILE A 197 1.56 -10.89 -12.39
N ASN A 198 2.83 -10.63 -12.07
CA ASN A 198 3.76 -11.67 -11.63
C ASN A 198 3.23 -12.40 -10.37
N LEU A 199 2.80 -11.66 -9.35
CA LEU A 199 2.24 -12.22 -8.13
C LEU A 199 0.94 -12.99 -8.39
N ALA A 200 0.05 -12.48 -9.24
CA ALA A 200 -1.19 -13.16 -9.59
C ALA A 200 -0.93 -14.51 -10.29
N ILE A 201 0.04 -14.56 -11.20
CA ILE A 201 0.46 -15.81 -11.85
C ILE A 201 1.09 -16.74 -10.82
N TYR A 202 2.00 -16.23 -9.98
CA TYR A 202 2.67 -17.01 -8.94
C TYR A 202 1.68 -17.65 -7.95
N TYR A 203 0.82 -16.84 -7.33
CA TYR A 203 -0.18 -17.34 -6.38
C TYR A 203 -1.25 -18.21 -7.06
N GLY A 204 -1.62 -17.91 -8.31
CA GLY A 204 -2.52 -18.75 -9.09
C GLY A 204 -1.93 -20.14 -9.33
N LEU A 205 -0.67 -20.22 -9.76
CA LEU A 205 0.06 -21.48 -9.90
C LEU A 205 0.22 -22.19 -8.56
N TYR A 206 0.52 -21.46 -7.49
CA TYR A 206 0.66 -22.01 -6.15
C TYR A 206 -0.63 -22.67 -5.69
N ILE A 207 -1.78 -22.00 -5.88
CA ILE A 207 -3.11 -22.55 -5.55
C ILE A 207 -3.40 -23.80 -6.39
N ILE A 208 -3.12 -23.78 -7.69
CA ILE A 208 -3.33 -24.95 -8.56
C ILE A 208 -2.48 -26.12 -8.06
N MET A 209 -1.21 -25.89 -7.75
CA MET A 209 -0.31 -26.94 -7.25
C MET A 209 -0.73 -27.43 -5.87
N TRP A 210 -1.22 -26.55 -5.00
CA TRP A 210 -1.79 -26.92 -3.71
C TRP A 210 -3.03 -27.82 -3.85
N LEU A 211 -3.90 -27.53 -4.82
CA LEU A 211 -5.10 -28.35 -5.09
C LEU A 211 -4.77 -29.69 -5.75
N LEU A 212 -3.67 -29.78 -6.48
CA LEU A 212 -3.19 -31.01 -7.13
C LEU A 212 -2.23 -31.82 -6.26
N ALA A 213 -1.77 -31.27 -5.13
CA ALA A 213 -0.81 -31.92 -4.25
C ALA A 213 -1.46 -33.12 -3.53
N GLU A 214 -0.64 -34.13 -3.27
CA GLU A 214 -1.06 -35.30 -2.49
C GLU A 214 -1.42 -34.91 -1.06
N GLU A 215 -2.38 -35.64 -0.45
CA GLU A 215 -2.81 -35.39 0.93
C GLU A 215 -1.62 -35.50 1.90
N GLY A 216 -1.26 -34.38 2.53
CA GLY A 216 -0.13 -34.27 3.45
C GLY A 216 1.12 -33.58 2.90
N ALA A 217 1.11 -33.13 1.64
CA ALA A 217 2.21 -32.35 1.08
C ALA A 217 2.43 -31.04 1.85
N SER A 218 3.69 -30.73 2.20
CA SER A 218 4.03 -29.46 2.85
C SER A 218 4.06 -28.32 1.82
N ALA A 219 3.80 -27.09 2.28
CA ALA A 219 4.01 -25.89 1.47
C ALA A 219 5.43 -25.82 0.89
N ARG A 220 6.43 -26.36 1.60
CA ARG A 220 7.82 -26.45 1.14
C ARG A 220 8.02 -27.42 -0.02
N ASP A 221 7.23 -28.49 -0.08
CA ASP A 221 7.36 -29.52 -1.11
C ASP A 221 6.79 -29.01 -2.44
N ILE A 222 5.71 -28.24 -2.37
CA ILE A 222 5.10 -27.58 -3.52
C ILE A 222 6.04 -26.53 -4.12
N THR A 223 6.64 -25.67 -3.30
CA THR A 223 7.56 -24.62 -3.78
C THR A 223 8.90 -25.15 -4.29
N ARG A 224 9.25 -26.40 -3.97
CA ARG A 224 10.43 -27.11 -4.51
C ARG A 224 10.11 -27.96 -5.73
N GLY A 225 8.85 -28.04 -6.14
CA GLY A 225 8.44 -28.78 -7.33
C GLY A 225 9.04 -28.20 -8.62
N PRO A 226 9.09 -28.98 -9.72
CA PRO A 226 9.72 -28.60 -10.99
C PRO A 226 9.15 -27.33 -11.64
N MET A 227 7.93 -26.93 -11.24
CA MET A 227 7.27 -25.70 -11.71
C MET A 227 7.75 -24.43 -11.00
N PHE A 228 8.34 -24.58 -9.81
CA PHE A 228 8.92 -23.51 -9.01
C PHE A 228 10.44 -23.66 -8.83
N SER A 229 11.03 -24.77 -9.31
CA SER A 229 12.46 -25.05 -9.21
C SER A 229 13.31 -24.13 -10.08
N GLU A 230 14.40 -23.67 -9.50
CA GLU A 230 15.32 -22.64 -9.96
C GLU A 230 15.94 -22.96 -11.34
N LEU A 231 15.81 -22.02 -12.27
CA LEU A 231 16.83 -21.83 -13.30
C LEU A 231 17.85 -20.87 -12.67
N GLU A 232 18.95 -21.40 -12.13
CA GLU A 232 19.88 -20.67 -11.25
C GLU A 232 20.41 -19.37 -11.89
N PHE A 233 19.82 -18.25 -11.47
CA PHE A 233 20.39 -16.90 -11.57
C PHE A 233 20.17 -16.19 -10.22
N GLY A 234 20.74 -16.75 -9.15
CA GLY A 234 20.73 -16.16 -7.80
C GLY A 234 19.56 -16.60 -6.90
N ASN A 235 19.77 -16.48 -5.59
CA ASN A 235 18.99 -17.11 -4.51
C ASN A 235 17.54 -16.61 -4.33
N TYR A 236 17.00 -15.79 -5.24
CA TYR A 236 15.63 -15.29 -5.16
C TYR A 236 15.12 -14.90 -6.55
N GLU A 237 14.80 -15.83 -7.46
CA GLU A 237 13.90 -15.49 -8.59
C GLU A 237 13.34 -16.69 -9.37
N ILE A 238 12.03 -16.67 -9.59
CA ILE A 238 11.28 -17.59 -10.45
C ILE A 238 11.25 -16.98 -11.85
N THR A 239 12.17 -17.40 -12.71
CA THR A 239 12.38 -16.80 -14.03
C THR A 239 11.13 -16.82 -14.93
N TYR A 240 10.27 -17.84 -14.82
CA TYR A 240 9.12 -18.01 -15.70
C TYR A 240 7.97 -17.03 -15.44
N THR A 241 7.63 -16.77 -14.18
CA THR A 241 6.54 -15.83 -13.84
C THR A 241 6.95 -14.40 -14.14
N VAL A 242 8.23 -14.07 -13.92
CA VAL A 242 8.84 -12.79 -14.29
C VAL A 242 8.81 -12.59 -15.81
N ILE A 243 9.27 -13.56 -16.60
CA ILE A 243 9.23 -13.48 -18.07
C ILE A 243 7.79 -13.36 -18.57
N ALA A 244 6.87 -14.18 -18.04
CA ALA A 244 5.46 -14.12 -18.41
C ALA A 244 4.86 -12.74 -18.11
N ALA A 245 5.09 -12.19 -16.92
CA ALA A 245 4.64 -10.86 -16.56
C ALA A 245 5.28 -9.77 -17.43
N LEU A 246 6.55 -9.93 -17.83
CA LEU A 246 7.29 -8.97 -18.67
C LEU A 246 6.75 -8.95 -20.09
N ILE A 247 6.16 -10.05 -20.57
CA ILE A 247 5.47 -10.12 -21.87
C ILE A 247 4.02 -9.67 -21.75
N ILE A 248 3.29 -10.17 -20.74
CA ILE A 248 1.85 -9.92 -20.57
C ILE A 248 1.59 -8.43 -20.30
N THR A 249 2.41 -7.77 -19.47
CA THR A 249 2.16 -6.38 -19.07
C THR A 249 2.23 -5.42 -20.26
N PRO A 250 3.29 -5.42 -21.11
CA PRO A 250 3.32 -4.62 -22.33
C PRO A 250 2.22 -5.00 -23.32
N VAL A 251 1.95 -6.30 -23.52
CA VAL A 251 0.89 -6.75 -24.44
C VAL A 251 -0.47 -6.23 -24.00
N LEU A 252 -0.80 -6.32 -22.71
CA LEU A 252 -2.04 -5.79 -22.13
C LEU A 252 -2.15 -4.28 -22.36
N VAL A 253 -1.07 -3.53 -22.12
CA VAL A 253 -1.03 -2.09 -22.38
C VAL A 253 -1.26 -1.79 -23.87
N LEU A 254 -0.63 -2.54 -24.78
CA LEU A 254 -0.78 -2.35 -26.23
C LEU A 254 -2.19 -2.70 -26.72
N VAL A 255 -2.78 -3.79 -26.24
CA VAL A 255 -4.16 -4.20 -26.58
C VAL A 255 -5.15 -3.15 -26.10
N LEU A 256 -5.06 -2.71 -24.83
CA LEU A 256 -5.93 -1.67 -24.30
C LEU A 256 -5.74 -0.33 -25.01
N ARG A 257 -4.51 -0.02 -25.45
CA ARG A 257 -4.22 1.14 -26.27
C ARG A 257 -4.83 1.04 -27.68
N ALA A 258 -4.90 -0.16 -28.27
CA ALA A 258 -5.50 -0.38 -29.59
C ALA A 258 -7.05 -0.32 -29.54
N LEU A 259 -7.65 -0.76 -28.43
CA LEU A 259 -9.09 -0.73 -28.20
C LEU A 259 -9.63 0.66 -27.82
N ASP A 260 -8.75 1.61 -27.49
CA ASP A 260 -9.12 2.96 -27.08
C ASP A 260 -9.74 3.76 -28.23
N SER A 261 -11.07 3.85 -28.23
CA SER A 261 -11.87 4.57 -29.24
C SER A 261 -11.71 6.09 -29.17
N THR A 262 -11.16 6.63 -28.07
CA THR A 262 -10.91 8.08 -27.95
C THR A 262 -9.87 8.58 -28.95
N ARG A 263 -9.12 7.66 -29.58
CA ARG A 263 -8.20 7.95 -30.68
C ARG A 263 -8.92 8.14 -32.02
N LYS A 264 -10.10 7.55 -32.21
CA LYS A 264 -10.87 7.61 -33.46
C LYS A 264 -11.71 8.89 -33.60
N THR A 265 -11.95 9.60 -32.50
CA THR A 265 -12.75 10.85 -32.47
C THR A 265 -11.90 12.12 -32.46
N GLY A 266 -10.56 12.00 -32.51
CA GLY A 266 -9.61 13.11 -32.50
C GLY A 266 -8.70 13.18 -33.73
N ALA A 267 -9.13 12.57 -34.86
CA ALA A 267 -8.53 12.73 -36.18
C ALA A 267 -9.49 13.51 -37.08
#